data_AF-A0A848P2S7-F1
#
_entry.id   AF-A0A848P2S7-F1
#
_cell.length_a   1.000
_cell.length_b   1.000
_cell.length_c   1.000
_cell.angle_alpha   90.00
_cell.angle_beta   90.00
_cell.angle_gamma   90.00
#
_symmetry.space_group_name_H-M   'P 1'
#
loop_
_entity.id
_entity.type
_entity.pdbx_description
1 polymer ?
#
loop_
_entity_poly.entity_id
_entity_poly.type
_entity_poly.pdbx_seq_one_letter_code
_entity_poly.pdbx_strand_id
1 'polypeptide(L)'
;MNATDFIPRRRTLALVAWVMLLGFFFANVEIQIEGSAGWAANLPTWRIEKHWLLDLFWGGRPMTGYHAWVFPFVALFFHLPVVFNGQWSWRIEARIIACIMVFWLVEDLLWFVLNPAYGIAKFTPANVPWHIHWTAFAPTDYWTMSAAAVVLFFLSRARTVVR
;
A
#
# COMPACT_ATOMS: atom_id res chain seq x y z
N MET A 1 -4.59 22.29 20.45
CA MET A 1 -5.17 21.66 19.24
C MET A 1 -6.66 21.56 19.47
N ASN A 2 -7.47 21.88 18.47
CA ASN A 2 -8.92 21.84 18.58
C ASN A 2 -9.46 20.50 18.07
N ALA A 3 -10.59 20.01 18.57
CA ALA A 3 -11.12 18.68 18.18
C ALA A 3 -11.37 18.57 16.66
N THR A 4 -11.71 19.69 16.02
CA THR A 4 -11.89 19.84 14.57
C THR A 4 -10.62 19.61 13.76
N ASP A 5 -9.43 19.77 14.34
CA ASP A 5 -8.14 19.60 13.63
C ASP A 5 -7.90 18.14 13.25
N PHE A 6 -8.51 17.20 13.99
CA PHE A 6 -8.40 15.77 13.76
C PHE A 6 -9.36 15.27 12.67
N ILE A 7 -10.54 15.89 12.53
CA ILE A 7 -11.57 15.49 11.58
C ILE A 7 -11.04 15.59 10.13
N PRO A 8 -11.14 14.53 9.30
CA PRO A 8 -10.76 14.61 7.89
C PRO A 8 -11.67 15.55 7.09
N ARG A 9 -11.08 16.37 6.21
CA ARG A 9 -11.86 17.22 5.28
C ARG A 9 -12.52 16.33 4.22
N ARG A 10 -13.70 16.73 3.70
CA ARG A 10 -14.42 16.00 2.62
C ARG A 10 -13.52 15.64 1.42
N ARG A 11 -12.60 16.53 1.03
CA ARG A 11 -11.62 16.27 -0.04
C ARG A 11 -10.63 15.13 0.30
N THR A 12 -10.24 14.98 1.56
CA THR A 12 -9.38 13.88 2.02
C THR A 12 -10.15 12.56 2.01
N LEU A 13 -11.41 12.55 2.44
CA LEU A 13 -12.26 11.36 2.39
C LEU A 13 -12.51 10.90 0.95
N ALA A 14 -12.82 11.83 0.04
CA ALA A 14 -12.97 11.53 -1.39
C ALA A 14 -11.67 10.99 -2.02
N LEU A 15 -10.52 11.56 -1.65
CA LEU A 15 -9.21 11.06 -2.09
C LEU A 15 -8.95 9.64 -1.59
N VAL A 16 -9.17 9.35 -0.30
CA VAL A 16 -8.98 8.00 0.26
C VAL A 16 -9.94 7.01 -0.40
N ALA A 17 -11.21 7.34 -0.59
CA ALA A 17 -12.17 6.49 -1.29
C ALA A 17 -11.76 6.22 -2.74
N TRP A 18 -11.20 7.21 -3.44
CA TRP A 18 -10.66 7.03 -4.80
C TRP A 18 -9.44 6.10 -4.82
N VAL A 19 -8.54 6.23 -3.84
CA VAL A 19 -7.38 5.34 -3.69
C VAL A 19 -7.80 3.91 -3.35
N MET A 20 -8.83 3.75 -2.51
CA MET A 20 -9.42 2.43 -2.23
C MET A 20 -10.04 1.79 -3.47
N LEU A 21 -10.68 2.59 -4.34
CA LEU A 21 -11.20 2.12 -5.63
C LEU A 21 -10.07 1.66 -6.56
N LEU A 22 -8.96 2.40 -6.62
CA LEU A 22 -7.78 1.98 -7.37
C LEU A 22 -7.20 0.66 -6.83
N GLY A 23 -7.09 0.50 -5.51
CA GLY A 23 -6.63 -0.75 -4.88
C GLY A 23 -7.56 -1.92 -5.16
N PHE A 24 -8.89 -1.72 -5.13
CA PHE A 24 -9.87 -2.74 -5.52
C PHE A 24 -9.69 -3.21 -6.97
N PHE A 25 -9.43 -2.29 -7.90
CA PHE A 25 -9.17 -2.59 -9.31
C PHE A 25 -7.78 -3.17 -9.59
N PHE A 26 -6.87 -3.18 -8.61
CA PHE A 26 -5.53 -3.77 -8.72
C PHE A 26 -5.42 -5.13 -8.02
N ALA A 27 -6.18 -5.34 -6.95
CA ALA A 27 -6.39 -6.65 -6.33
C ALA A 27 -7.13 -7.58 -7.32
N ASN A 28 -8.16 -7.06 -8.00
CA ASN A 28 -8.55 -7.60 -9.30
C ASN A 28 -7.47 -7.23 -10.33
N VAL A 29 -7.18 -8.07 -11.31
CA VAL A 29 -5.88 -8.18 -12.01
C VAL A 29 -4.89 -9.02 -11.22
N GLU A 30 -4.46 -8.63 -10.01
CA GLU A 30 -3.46 -9.44 -9.29
C GLU A 30 -3.98 -10.85 -8.93
N ILE A 31 -5.21 -10.98 -8.43
CA ILE A 31 -5.89 -12.27 -8.23
C ILE A 31 -5.93 -13.10 -9.51
N GLN A 32 -6.16 -12.47 -10.67
CA GLN A 32 -6.29 -13.16 -11.95
C GLN A 32 -4.95 -13.63 -12.54
N ILE A 33 -3.83 -12.99 -12.20
CA ILE A 33 -2.50 -13.40 -12.66
C ILE A 33 -1.79 -14.33 -11.65
N GLU A 34 -2.06 -14.19 -10.35
CA GLU A 34 -1.42 -15.00 -9.30
C GLU A 34 -2.22 -16.23 -8.87
N GLY A 35 -3.55 -16.17 -8.96
CA GLY A 35 -4.46 -17.23 -8.53
C GLY A 35 -4.24 -17.64 -7.08
N SER A 36 -4.09 -18.94 -6.82
CA SER A 36 -3.88 -19.48 -5.48
C SER A 36 -2.44 -19.37 -4.97
N ALA A 37 -1.48 -19.01 -5.83
CA ALA A 37 -0.06 -19.09 -5.50
C ALA A 37 0.43 -17.91 -4.65
N GLY A 38 -0.07 -16.70 -4.94
CA GLY A 38 0.33 -15.46 -4.27
C GLY A 38 1.75 -15.00 -4.59
N TRP A 39 2.06 -13.74 -4.30
CA TRP A 39 3.40 -13.15 -4.29
C TRP A 39 4.23 -13.43 -5.56
N ALA A 40 3.57 -13.36 -6.71
CA ALA A 40 4.07 -13.66 -8.04
C ALA A 40 4.71 -15.06 -8.19
N ALA A 41 4.39 -16.01 -7.31
CA ALA A 41 5.11 -17.29 -7.17
C ALA A 41 5.06 -18.21 -8.40
N ASN A 42 4.04 -18.05 -9.25
CA ASN A 42 3.92 -18.74 -10.54
C ASN A 42 4.13 -17.83 -11.77
N LEU A 43 4.38 -16.52 -11.59
CA LEU A 43 4.60 -15.62 -12.72
C LEU A 43 5.98 -15.85 -13.37
N PRO A 44 6.08 -15.76 -14.72
CA PRO A 44 7.31 -15.97 -15.47
C PRO A 44 8.25 -14.76 -15.34
N THR A 45 8.83 -14.58 -14.15
CA THR A 45 9.65 -13.42 -13.81
C THR A 45 10.87 -13.84 -12.99
N TRP A 46 11.95 -13.05 -13.04
CA TRP A 46 13.16 -13.30 -12.25
C TRP A 46 12.90 -13.06 -10.76
N ARG A 47 13.72 -13.65 -9.88
CA ARG A 47 13.60 -13.51 -8.43
C ARG A 47 14.95 -13.36 -7.73
N ILE A 48 14.95 -12.60 -6.64
CA ILE A 48 16.00 -12.52 -5.65
C ILE A 48 15.42 -13.07 -4.36
N GLU A 49 15.71 -14.34 -4.06
CA GLU A 49 15.14 -15.07 -2.92
C GLU A 49 15.75 -14.66 -1.58
N LYS A 50 17.04 -14.25 -1.57
CA LYS A 50 17.79 -13.91 -0.35
C LYS A 50 18.78 -12.78 -0.63
N HIS A 51 18.62 -11.66 0.09
CA HIS A 51 19.57 -10.56 0.13
C HIS A 51 19.27 -9.70 1.35
N TRP A 52 20.27 -9.23 2.09
CA TRP A 52 20.08 -8.50 3.36
C TRP A 52 19.25 -7.21 3.23
N LEU A 53 19.27 -6.56 2.06
CA LEU A 53 18.38 -5.42 1.76
C LEU A 53 16.90 -5.80 1.75
N LEU A 54 16.55 -7.07 1.49
CA LEU A 54 15.17 -7.55 1.54
C LEU A 54 14.69 -7.66 2.99
N ASP A 55 15.55 -8.09 3.91
CA ASP A 55 15.25 -8.12 5.34
C ASP A 55 14.99 -6.70 5.88
N LEU A 56 15.75 -5.70 5.40
CA LEU A 56 15.66 -4.31 5.85
C LEU A 56 14.52 -3.51 5.19
N PHE A 57 14.28 -3.68 3.89
CA PHE A 57 13.35 -2.84 3.11
C PHE A 57 12.15 -3.58 2.52
N TRP A 58 12.16 -4.91 2.52
CA TRP A 58 11.14 -5.77 1.87
C TRP A 58 10.46 -6.74 2.86
N GLY A 59 10.67 -6.57 4.16
CA GLY A 59 10.11 -7.42 5.21
C GLY A 59 10.61 -8.86 5.19
N GLY A 60 11.77 -9.13 4.56
CA GLY A 60 12.34 -10.47 4.35
C GLY A 60 11.74 -11.23 3.15
N ARG A 61 10.90 -10.58 2.33
CA ARG A 61 10.18 -11.23 1.23
C ARG A 61 11.05 -11.36 -0.02
N PRO A 62 10.87 -12.40 -0.86
CA PRO A 62 11.53 -12.47 -2.16
C PRO A 62 11.15 -11.28 -3.04
N MET A 63 12.14 -10.58 -3.61
CA MET A 63 11.88 -9.59 -4.65
C MET A 63 11.72 -10.32 -5.99
N THR A 64 10.57 -10.14 -6.63
CA THR A 64 10.32 -10.67 -7.98
C THR A 64 10.39 -9.55 -9.00
N GLY A 65 10.65 -9.86 -10.27
CA GLY A 65 10.65 -8.85 -11.33
C GLY A 65 9.28 -8.21 -11.55
N TYR A 66 8.19 -8.91 -11.23
CA TYR A 66 6.85 -8.31 -11.16
C TYR A 66 6.82 -7.16 -10.15
N HIS A 67 7.20 -7.43 -8.91
CA HIS A 67 7.29 -6.43 -7.85
C HIS A 67 8.22 -5.27 -8.23
N ALA A 68 9.40 -5.57 -8.76
CA ALA A 68 10.41 -4.57 -9.13
C ALA A 68 9.93 -3.56 -10.18
N TRP A 69 8.95 -3.92 -11.02
CA TRP A 69 8.35 -3.00 -12.01
C TRP A 69 7.02 -2.39 -11.54
N VAL A 70 6.17 -3.15 -10.84
CA VAL A 70 4.85 -2.67 -10.41
C VAL A 70 4.93 -1.57 -9.36
N PHE A 71 5.86 -1.68 -8.39
CA PHE A 71 5.99 -0.69 -7.32
C PHE A 71 6.43 0.69 -7.86
N PRO A 72 7.49 0.81 -8.70
CA PRO A 72 7.81 2.08 -9.37
C PRO A 72 6.71 2.56 -10.32
N PHE A 73 6.03 1.66 -11.05
CA PHE A 73 4.95 2.03 -11.96
C PHE A 73 3.80 2.73 -11.21
N VAL A 74 3.29 2.12 -10.14
CA VAL A 74 2.25 2.72 -9.30
C VAL A 74 2.74 4.04 -8.70
N ALA A 75 3.97 4.08 -8.18
CA ALA A 75 4.55 5.32 -7.64
C ALA A 75 4.56 6.45 -8.68
N LEU A 76 4.99 6.18 -9.93
CA LEU A 76 4.99 7.16 -11.02
C LEU A 76 3.56 7.67 -11.33
N PHE A 77 2.56 6.79 -11.34
CA PHE A 77 1.16 7.20 -11.54
C PHE A 77 0.64 8.15 -10.44
N PHE A 78 1.00 7.90 -9.17
CA PHE A 78 0.63 8.78 -8.07
C PHE A 78 1.36 10.14 -8.10
N HIS A 79 2.60 10.19 -8.62
CA HIS A 79 3.35 11.44 -8.79
C HIS A 79 2.98 12.21 -10.07
N LEU A 80 2.38 11.56 -11.07
CA LEU A 80 2.07 12.12 -12.39
C LEU A 80 1.41 13.52 -12.33
N PRO A 81 0.36 13.78 -11.51
CA PRO A 81 -0.27 15.09 -11.49
C PRO A 81 0.65 16.18 -10.92
N VAL A 82 1.55 15.83 -10.00
CA VAL A 82 2.43 16.79 -9.32
C VAL A 82 3.62 17.17 -10.19
N VAL A 83 4.18 16.18 -10.91
CA VAL A 83 5.22 16.40 -11.92
C VAL A 83 4.70 17.29 -13.04
N PHE A 84 3.54 16.96 -13.64
CA PHE A 84 2.99 17.71 -14.78
C PHE A 84 2.51 19.13 -14.41
N ASN A 85 2.03 19.37 -13.19
CA ASN A 85 1.65 20.71 -12.75
C ASN A 85 2.83 21.52 -12.15
N GLY A 86 4.02 20.91 -11.98
CA GLY A 86 5.17 21.57 -11.36
C GLY A 86 4.99 21.96 -9.89
N GLN A 87 4.05 21.34 -9.18
CA GLN A 87 3.64 21.73 -7.81
C GLN A 87 4.19 20.79 -6.72
N TRP A 88 5.49 20.54 -6.71
CA TRP A 88 6.10 19.70 -5.66
C TRP A 88 6.19 20.46 -4.33
N SER A 89 5.82 19.81 -3.23
CA SER A 89 6.18 20.24 -1.88
C SER A 89 6.21 19.03 -0.93
N TRP A 90 6.94 19.12 0.18
CA TRP A 90 7.00 18.01 1.15
C TRP A 90 5.62 17.58 1.70
N ARG A 91 4.64 18.51 1.74
CA ARG A 91 3.26 18.18 2.16
C ARG A 91 2.49 17.41 1.10
N ILE A 92 2.80 17.66 -0.17
CA ILE A 92 2.23 16.94 -1.30
C ILE A 92 2.89 15.56 -1.38
N GLU A 93 4.21 15.48 -1.18
CA GLU A 93 4.96 14.23 -1.04
C GLU A 93 4.40 13.34 0.06
N ALA A 94 4.27 13.86 1.28
CA ALA A 94 3.69 13.12 2.41
C ALA A 94 2.27 12.61 2.09
N ARG A 95 1.48 13.35 1.30
CA ARG A 95 0.15 12.89 0.87
C ARG A 95 0.23 11.79 -0.18
N ILE A 96 1.15 11.89 -1.15
CA ILE A 96 1.37 10.86 -2.16
C ILE A 96 1.82 9.56 -1.49
N ILE A 97 2.83 9.60 -0.62
CA ILE A 97 3.31 8.42 0.10
C ILE A 97 2.19 7.81 0.97
N ALA A 98 1.39 8.63 1.67
CA ALA A 98 0.24 8.14 2.42
C ALA A 98 -0.83 7.47 1.52
N CYS A 99 -1.08 8.01 0.33
CA CYS A 99 -1.96 7.39 -0.66
C CYS A 99 -1.39 6.07 -1.21
N ILE A 100 -0.09 6.00 -1.49
CA ILE A 100 0.57 4.76 -1.94
C ILE A 100 0.51 3.70 -0.84
N MET A 101 0.73 4.06 0.43
CA MET A 101 0.55 3.14 1.56
C MET A 101 -0.89 2.62 1.66
N VAL A 102 -1.90 3.50 1.56
CA VAL A 102 -3.31 3.07 1.56
C VAL A 102 -3.66 2.22 0.35
N PHE A 103 -3.11 2.52 -0.83
CA PHE A 103 -3.30 1.72 -2.04
C PHE A 103 -2.87 0.27 -1.77
N TRP A 104 -1.60 0.03 -1.39
CA TRP A 104 -1.07 -1.32 -1.17
C TRP A 104 -1.72 -2.04 0.01
N LEU A 105 -2.11 -1.33 1.08
CA LEU A 105 -2.84 -1.93 2.20
C LEU A 105 -4.25 -2.41 1.81
N VAL A 106 -4.95 -1.63 0.99
CA VAL A 106 -6.31 -1.94 0.56
C VAL A 106 -6.28 -3.02 -0.53
N GLU A 107 -5.30 -2.95 -1.41
CA GLU A 107 -5.03 -3.92 -2.46
C GLU A 107 -4.72 -5.31 -1.86
N ASP A 108 -3.62 -5.47 -1.10
CA ASP A 108 -3.23 -6.77 -0.47
C ASP A 108 -4.36 -7.33 0.43
N LEU A 109 -5.09 -6.48 1.17
CA LEU A 109 -6.26 -6.92 1.95
C LEU A 109 -7.40 -7.42 1.05
N LEU A 110 -7.74 -6.69 -0.01
CA LEU A 110 -8.79 -7.08 -0.94
C LEU A 110 -8.37 -8.30 -1.78
N TRP A 111 -7.08 -8.51 -2.01
CA TRP A 111 -6.55 -9.74 -2.58
C TRP A 111 -7.00 -10.93 -1.72
N PHE A 112 -6.72 -10.93 -0.41
CA PHE A 112 -7.14 -12.02 0.48
C PHE A 112 -8.66 -12.13 0.64
N VAL A 113 -9.38 -11.01 0.69
CA VAL A 113 -10.84 -11.01 0.88
C VAL A 113 -11.57 -11.52 -0.36
N LEU A 114 -11.12 -11.17 -1.57
CA LEU A 114 -11.81 -11.46 -2.83
C LEU A 114 -11.27 -12.71 -3.55
N ASN A 115 -10.04 -13.15 -3.28
CA ASN A 115 -9.46 -14.34 -3.91
C ASN A 115 -10.20 -15.62 -3.46
N PRO A 116 -10.87 -16.36 -4.36
CA PRO A 116 -11.60 -17.58 -4.01
C PRO A 116 -10.73 -18.69 -3.42
N ALA A 117 -9.42 -18.66 -3.66
CA ALA A 117 -8.48 -19.60 -3.06
C ALA A 117 -8.17 -19.32 -1.58
N TYR A 118 -8.38 -18.07 -1.13
CA TYR A 118 -8.05 -17.62 0.24
C TYR A 118 -9.32 -17.33 1.05
N GLY A 119 -9.89 -16.14 0.88
CA GLY A 119 -10.86 -15.57 1.81
C GLY A 119 -10.24 -15.23 3.17
N ILE A 120 -10.98 -14.45 3.98
CA ILE A 120 -10.56 -14.03 5.33
C ILE A 120 -10.19 -15.23 6.22
N ALA A 121 -10.85 -16.38 6.05
CA ALA A 121 -10.59 -17.60 6.82
C ALA A 121 -9.16 -18.16 6.64
N LYS A 122 -8.47 -17.82 5.54
CA LYS A 122 -7.07 -18.21 5.30
C LYS A 122 -6.08 -17.06 5.50
N PHE A 123 -6.51 -15.86 5.90
CA PHE A 123 -5.59 -14.76 6.21
C PHE A 123 -4.86 -14.99 7.54
N THR A 124 -3.82 -15.83 7.47
CA THR A 124 -3.11 -16.40 8.63
C THR A 124 -1.66 -16.72 8.27
N PRO A 125 -0.72 -16.72 9.23
CA PRO A 125 0.70 -17.03 8.95
C PRO A 125 0.92 -18.39 8.28
N ALA A 126 0.09 -19.39 8.61
CA ALA A 126 0.21 -20.75 8.10
C ALA A 126 -0.19 -20.92 6.63
N ASN A 127 -1.08 -20.06 6.12
CA ASN A 127 -1.55 -20.10 4.73
C ASN A 127 -0.90 -19.03 3.85
N VAL A 128 -0.28 -18.00 4.45
CA VAL A 128 0.26 -16.82 3.75
C VAL A 128 1.76 -16.69 4.09
N PRO A 129 2.61 -17.64 3.66
CA PRO A 129 3.99 -17.78 4.12
C PRO A 129 4.91 -16.67 3.62
N TRP A 130 4.52 -15.89 2.61
CA TRP A 130 5.30 -14.74 2.15
C TRP A 130 5.20 -13.55 3.10
N HIS A 131 4.13 -13.38 3.87
CA HIS A 131 4.09 -12.39 4.95
C HIS A 131 4.87 -12.96 6.14
N ILE A 132 6.18 -12.64 6.23
CA ILE A 132 7.12 -13.24 7.19
C ILE A 132 6.78 -12.88 8.65
N HIS A 133 6.42 -11.62 8.89
CA HIS A 133 6.22 -11.08 10.23
C HIS A 133 4.74 -10.76 10.46
N TRP A 134 4.18 -11.27 11.57
CA TRP A 134 2.79 -11.04 11.97
C TRP A 134 2.72 -10.42 13.36
N THR A 135 1.78 -9.49 13.55
CA THR A 135 1.48 -8.86 14.83
C THR A 135 -0.03 -8.96 15.07
N ALA A 136 -0.43 -9.55 16.19
CA ALA A 136 -1.82 -9.91 16.47
C ALA A 136 -2.45 -10.75 15.32
N PHE A 137 -3.39 -10.18 14.57
CA PHE A 137 -4.19 -10.89 13.55
C PHE A 137 -3.87 -10.49 12.10
N ALA A 138 -2.82 -9.70 11.87
CA ALA A 138 -2.42 -9.23 10.54
C ALA A 138 -0.88 -9.19 10.40
N PRO A 139 -0.33 -9.14 9.17
CA PRO A 139 1.09 -8.89 8.94
C PRO A 139 1.56 -7.62 9.64
N THR A 140 2.78 -7.60 10.16
CA THR A 140 3.34 -6.44 10.89
C THR A 140 3.31 -5.17 10.05
N ASP A 141 3.52 -5.30 8.73
CA ASP A 141 3.51 -4.19 7.78
C ASP A 141 2.14 -3.50 7.69
N TYR A 142 1.03 -4.20 7.96
CA TYR A 142 -0.30 -3.59 8.00
C TYR A 142 -0.39 -2.51 9.07
N TRP A 143 0.14 -2.80 10.25
CA TRP A 143 0.11 -1.90 11.40
C TRP A 143 1.05 -0.71 11.20
N THR A 144 2.28 -0.96 10.74
CA THR A 144 3.30 0.09 10.54
C THR A 144 2.92 1.02 9.40
N MET A 145 2.48 0.50 8.25
CA MET A 145 2.03 1.31 7.12
C MET A 145 0.73 2.07 7.44
N SER A 146 -0.22 1.48 8.16
CA SER A 146 -1.45 2.19 8.58
C SER A 146 -1.12 3.36 9.50
N ALA A 147 -0.28 3.15 10.51
CA ALA A 147 0.15 4.21 11.42
C ALA A 147 0.93 5.32 10.67
N ALA A 148 1.86 4.94 9.80
CA ALA A 148 2.63 5.87 8.98
C ALA A 148 1.73 6.69 8.03
N ALA A 149 0.80 6.05 7.32
CA ALA A 149 -0.14 6.72 6.43
C ALA A 149 -1.02 7.73 7.19
N VAL A 150 -1.53 7.37 8.37
CA VAL A 150 -2.29 8.30 9.23
C VAL A 150 -1.45 9.51 9.63
N VAL A 151 -0.21 9.31 10.11
CA VAL A 151 0.71 10.39 10.47
C VAL A 151 1.01 11.28 9.27
N LEU A 152 1.34 10.70 8.11
CA LEU A 152 1.63 11.43 6.88
C LEU A 152 0.41 12.22 6.37
N PHE A 153 -0.80 11.65 6.43
CA PHE A 153 -2.02 12.40 6.11
C PHE A 153 -2.23 13.60 7.04
N PHE A 154 -1.94 13.47 8.34
CA PHE A 154 -1.98 14.59 9.27
C PHE A 154 -0.91 15.66 8.95
N LEU A 155 0.34 15.25 8.73
CA LEU A 155 1.44 16.16 8.38
C LEU A 155 1.23 16.85 7.01
N SER A 156 0.55 16.20 6.07
CA SER A 156 0.20 16.75 4.75
C SER A 156 -0.82 17.90 4.80
N ARG A 157 -1.48 18.12 5.95
CA ARG A 157 -2.48 19.18 6.10
C ARG A 157 -1.77 20.54 6.08
N ALA A 158 -2.28 21.49 5.30
CA ALA A 158 -1.86 22.87 5.43
C ALA A 158 -2.28 23.36 6.83
N ARG A 159 -1.31 23.82 7.64
CA ARG A 159 -1.64 24.57 8.85
C ARG A 159 -2.34 25.85 8.41
N THR A 160 -3.54 26.08 8.89
CA THR A 160 -4.20 27.38 8.73
C THR A 160 -3.36 28.39 9.49
N VAL A 161 -2.62 29.25 8.76
CA VAL A 161 -2.05 30.44 9.38
C VAL A 161 -3.25 31.31 9.72
N VAL A 162 -3.55 31.42 11.02
CA VAL A 162 -4.45 32.47 11.51
C VAL A 162 -3.75 33.78 11.16
N ARG A 163 -4.36 34.54 10.25
CA ARG A 163 -4.01 35.93 9.96
C ARG A 163 -4.80 36.84 10.89
#